data_AF-A0A948MKK7-F1
#
_entry.id   AF-A0A948MKK7-F1
#
_cell.length_a   1.000
_cell.length_b   1.000
_cell.length_c   1.000
_cell.angle_alpha   90.00
_cell.angle_beta   90.00
_cell.angle_gamma   90.00
#
_symmetry.space_group_name_H-M   'P 1'
#
loop_
_entity.id
_entity.type
_entity.pdbx_description
1 polymer ?
#
loop_
_entity_poly.entity_id
_entity_poly.type
_entity_poly.pdbx_seq_one_letter_code
_entity_poly.pdbx_strand_id
1 'polypeptide(L)'
;MPSLRLRTWLATFVVVLTLAVSINLRDLAAWLGTPIPTLPIPYGGAILDNGLGVLLVLAVAALLLRPGQRLHALLGLRWNGWQGPALALLATLPCWLGLWWLGGVNPTQNLLALLMLGVLFPLAEEIIFRGFGFIFAHRQQRWPWLAAALVQAVIFGAIHWWSFGGGGGMALQVFAITGIGGLVFAWLNTLDDYTLWSGLALHVSLNLAWNVFVITEATAVGWPATVLRLSAAGLAVGLVWAWQRRRKRSLALA
;
A
#
# COMPACT_ATOMS: atom_id res chain seq x y z
N MET A 1 5.22 -21.66 -17.81
CA MET A 1 3.93 -20.97 -17.94
C MET A 1 3.95 -20.15 -19.23
N PRO A 2 2.90 -20.23 -20.07
CA PRO A 2 2.85 -19.42 -21.30
C PRO A 2 2.75 -17.94 -20.95
N SER A 3 3.68 -17.12 -21.45
CA SER A 3 3.66 -15.65 -21.31
C SER A 3 2.91 -15.04 -22.49
N LEU A 4 1.91 -14.19 -22.24
CA LEU A 4 1.23 -13.46 -23.30
C LEU A 4 2.15 -12.34 -23.82
N ARG A 5 2.49 -12.37 -25.11
CA ARG A 5 3.22 -11.26 -25.76
C ARG A 5 2.22 -10.21 -26.23
N LEU A 6 1.73 -9.39 -25.30
CA LEU A 6 0.89 -8.25 -25.63
C LEU A 6 1.73 -7.09 -26.18
N ARG A 7 1.11 -6.24 -27.00
CA ARG A 7 1.67 -4.93 -27.36
C ARG A 7 1.79 -4.08 -26.09
N THR A 8 2.82 -3.24 -25.99
CA THR A 8 3.12 -2.46 -24.77
C THR A 8 1.93 -1.64 -24.29
N TRP A 9 1.21 -0.95 -25.18
CA TRP A 9 0.05 -0.13 -24.80
C TRP A 9 -1.09 -0.98 -24.22
N LEU A 10 -1.28 -2.21 -24.73
CA LEU A 10 -2.31 -3.11 -24.24
C LEU A 10 -1.93 -3.67 -22.86
N ALA A 11 -0.66 -4.04 -22.65
CA ALA A 11 -0.16 -4.42 -21.33
C ALA A 11 -0.32 -3.26 -20.33
N THR A 12 -0.04 -2.02 -20.74
CA THR A 12 -0.25 -0.83 -19.93
C THR A 12 -1.72 -0.67 -19.54
N PHE A 13 -2.63 -0.75 -20.51
CA PHE A 13 -4.07 -0.68 -20.25
C PHE A 13 -4.53 -1.77 -19.28
N VAL A 14 -4.08 -3.01 -19.48
CA VAL A 14 -4.41 -4.14 -18.58
C VAL A 14 -3.93 -3.87 -17.16
N VAL A 15 -2.70 -3.35 -16.95
CA VAL A 15 -2.20 -3.01 -15.61
C VAL A 15 -3.06 -1.94 -14.94
N VAL A 16 -3.35 -0.84 -15.64
CA VAL A 16 -4.17 0.27 -15.10
C VAL A 16 -5.58 -0.22 -14.76
N LEU A 17 -6.22 -0.96 -15.67
CA LEU A 17 -7.55 -1.51 -15.47
C LEU A 17 -7.57 -2.46 -14.28
N THR A 18 -6.59 -3.36 -14.19
CA THR A 18 -6.46 -4.32 -13.09
C THR A 18 -6.37 -3.61 -11.75
N LEU A 19 -5.56 -2.55 -11.63
CA LEU A 19 -5.47 -1.76 -10.41
C LEU A 19 -6.83 -1.15 -10.04
N ALA A 20 -7.51 -0.51 -10.99
CA ALA A 20 -8.78 0.17 -10.75
C ALA A 20 -9.89 -0.78 -10.27
N VAL A 21 -9.92 -2.01 -10.79
CA VAL A 21 -10.96 -3.00 -10.43
C VAL A 21 -10.58 -3.88 -9.24
N SER A 22 -9.29 -4.00 -8.90
CA SER A 22 -8.78 -5.01 -7.96
C SER A 22 -9.52 -5.07 -6.62
N ILE A 23 -9.85 -3.92 -6.05
CA ILE A 23 -10.54 -3.84 -4.75
C ILE A 23 -12.07 -3.66 -4.87
N ASN A 24 -12.60 -3.55 -6.09
CA ASN A 24 -14.04 -3.35 -6.36
C ASN A 24 -14.67 -4.56 -7.06
N LEU A 25 -14.02 -5.73 -7.00
CA LEU A 25 -14.46 -6.92 -7.74
C LEU A 25 -15.85 -7.40 -7.32
N ARG A 26 -16.17 -7.39 -6.02
CA ARG A 26 -17.49 -7.82 -5.54
C ARG A 26 -18.57 -6.80 -5.91
N ASP A 27 -18.27 -5.50 -5.83
CA ASP A 27 -19.19 -4.44 -6.24
C ASP A 27 -19.48 -4.50 -7.75
N LEU A 28 -18.45 -4.72 -8.56
CA LEU A 28 -18.60 -4.92 -10.00
C LEU A 28 -19.41 -6.18 -10.31
N ALA A 29 -19.15 -7.29 -9.61
CA ALA A 29 -19.91 -8.52 -9.79
C ALA A 29 -21.38 -8.35 -9.40
N ALA A 30 -21.67 -7.60 -8.32
CA ALA A 30 -23.03 -7.25 -7.94
C ALA A 30 -23.72 -6.36 -8.98
N TRP A 31 -23.02 -5.35 -9.50
CA TRP A 31 -23.52 -4.48 -10.58
C TRP A 31 -23.82 -5.26 -11.87
N LEU A 32 -23.02 -6.28 -12.19
CA LEU A 32 -23.23 -7.18 -13.32
C LEU A 32 -24.34 -8.24 -13.10
N GLY A 33 -25.00 -8.24 -11.93
CA GLY A 33 -26.07 -9.18 -11.60
C GLY A 33 -25.60 -10.55 -11.10
N THR A 34 -24.31 -10.69 -10.77
CA THR A 34 -23.71 -11.92 -10.23
C THR A 34 -23.02 -11.65 -8.89
N PRO A 35 -23.76 -11.28 -7.83
CA PRO A 35 -23.16 -10.88 -6.56
C PRO A 35 -22.35 -12.02 -5.93
N ILE A 36 -21.13 -11.71 -5.48
CA ILE A 36 -20.29 -12.64 -4.73
C ILE A 36 -20.62 -12.48 -3.24
N PRO A 37 -21.17 -13.53 -2.58
CA PRO A 37 -21.59 -13.44 -1.19
C PRO A 37 -20.40 -13.21 -0.25
N THR A 38 -20.65 -12.54 0.86
CA THR A 38 -19.67 -12.40 1.95
C THR A 38 -19.45 -13.74 2.65
N LEU A 39 -18.30 -13.90 3.28
CA LEU A 39 -18.12 -15.00 4.24
C LEU A 39 -18.90 -14.70 5.52
N PRO A 40 -19.58 -15.69 6.14
CA PRO A 40 -20.40 -15.50 7.34
C PRO A 40 -19.53 -15.41 8.62
N ILE A 41 -18.54 -14.52 8.60
CA ILE A 41 -17.59 -14.27 9.68
C ILE A 41 -17.30 -12.75 9.77
N PRO A 42 -16.84 -12.23 10.92
CA PRO A 42 -16.41 -10.83 11.00
C PRO A 42 -15.35 -10.52 9.93
N TYR A 43 -15.46 -9.35 9.30
CA TYR A 43 -14.64 -8.93 8.15
C TYR A 43 -14.74 -9.79 6.89
N GLY A 44 -15.69 -10.75 6.83
CA GLY A 44 -15.80 -11.73 5.75
C GLY A 44 -15.98 -11.15 4.34
N GLY A 45 -16.60 -9.98 4.22
CA GLY A 45 -16.66 -9.24 2.95
C GLY A 45 -15.32 -8.61 2.60
N ALA A 46 -14.77 -7.78 3.49
CA ALA A 46 -13.53 -7.04 3.26
C ALA A 46 -12.32 -7.95 3.00
N ILE A 47 -12.19 -9.08 3.70
CA ILE A 47 -11.12 -10.04 3.45
C ILE A 47 -11.27 -10.70 2.07
N LEU A 48 -12.51 -10.94 1.63
CA LEU A 48 -12.78 -11.49 0.31
C LEU A 48 -12.49 -10.47 -0.79
N ASP A 49 -12.84 -9.19 -0.60
CA ASP A 49 -12.52 -8.10 -1.53
C ASP A 49 -11.00 -7.98 -1.72
N ASN A 50 -10.26 -7.89 -0.62
CA ASN A 50 -8.80 -7.80 -0.63
C ASN A 50 -8.16 -9.06 -1.21
N GLY A 51 -8.64 -10.24 -0.82
CA GLY A 51 -8.14 -11.53 -1.30
C GLY A 51 -8.33 -11.72 -2.80
N LEU A 52 -9.53 -11.42 -3.32
CA LEU A 52 -9.82 -11.46 -4.76
C LEU A 52 -8.96 -10.45 -5.53
N GLY A 53 -8.76 -9.25 -4.99
CA GLY A 53 -7.87 -8.25 -5.57
C GLY A 53 -6.42 -8.73 -5.67
N VAL A 54 -5.89 -9.32 -4.59
CA VAL A 54 -4.55 -9.92 -4.59
C VAL A 54 -4.46 -11.04 -5.62
N LEU A 55 -5.43 -11.95 -5.66
CA LEU A 55 -5.45 -13.05 -6.64
C LEU A 55 -5.49 -12.53 -8.07
N LEU A 56 -6.28 -11.49 -8.35
CA LEU A 56 -6.35 -10.86 -9.66
C LEU A 56 -4.99 -10.28 -10.08
N VAL A 57 -4.35 -9.46 -9.23
CA VAL A 57 -3.05 -8.88 -9.58
C VAL A 57 -1.97 -9.94 -9.76
N LEU A 58 -2.00 -11.02 -8.96
CA LEU A 58 -1.08 -12.15 -9.11
C LEU A 58 -1.29 -12.88 -10.44
N ALA A 59 -2.55 -13.15 -10.81
CA ALA A 59 -2.89 -13.79 -12.08
C ALA A 59 -2.45 -12.93 -13.27
N VAL A 60 -2.79 -11.64 -13.28
CA VAL A 60 -2.40 -10.71 -14.35
C VAL A 60 -0.88 -10.55 -14.40
N ALA A 61 -0.21 -10.42 -13.26
CA ALA A 61 1.25 -10.33 -13.21
C ALA A 61 1.93 -11.57 -13.78
N ALA A 62 1.40 -12.77 -13.50
CA ALA A 62 1.90 -14.03 -14.04
C ALA A 62 1.70 -14.10 -15.57
N LEU A 63 0.55 -13.65 -16.09
CA LEU A 63 0.26 -13.61 -17.52
C LEU A 63 1.18 -12.64 -18.29
N LEU A 64 1.51 -11.50 -17.67
CA LEU A 64 2.38 -10.46 -18.24
C LEU A 64 3.88 -10.67 -17.93
N LEU A 65 4.23 -11.76 -17.24
CA LEU A 65 5.60 -12.06 -16.86
C LEU A 65 6.43 -12.44 -18.08
N ARG A 66 7.63 -11.84 -18.18
CA ARG A 66 8.58 -12.14 -19.26
C ARG A 66 9.32 -13.43 -18.94
N PRO A 67 9.67 -14.25 -19.95
CA PRO A 67 10.45 -15.46 -19.74
C PRO A 67 11.74 -15.20 -18.94
N GLY A 68 12.06 -16.10 -18.01
CA GLY A 68 13.27 -16.03 -17.16
C GLY A 68 13.18 -15.09 -15.96
N GLN A 69 12.08 -14.34 -15.80
CA GLN A 69 11.88 -13.46 -14.65
C GLN A 69 11.19 -14.20 -13.48
N ARG A 70 11.37 -13.69 -12.26
CA ARG A 70 10.76 -14.26 -11.04
C ARG A 70 9.67 -13.34 -10.51
N LEU A 71 8.43 -13.83 -10.48
CA LEU A 71 7.26 -13.04 -10.10
C LEU A 71 7.38 -12.43 -8.69
N HIS A 72 7.77 -13.21 -7.69
CA HIS A 72 7.92 -12.72 -6.32
C HIS A 72 8.92 -11.55 -6.22
N ALA A 73 10.00 -11.58 -7.00
CA ALA A 73 10.99 -10.49 -7.02
C ALA A 73 10.42 -9.23 -7.69
N LEU A 74 9.65 -9.39 -8.76
CA LEU A 74 9.02 -8.27 -9.49
C LEU A 74 7.76 -7.71 -8.80
N LEU A 75 7.27 -8.38 -7.77
CA LEU A 75 6.24 -7.86 -6.85
C LEU A 75 6.85 -7.32 -5.55
N GLY A 76 8.18 -7.29 -5.41
CA GLY A 76 8.85 -6.78 -4.22
C GLY A 76 8.80 -7.69 -2.99
N LEU A 77 8.45 -8.97 -3.16
CA LEU A 77 8.33 -9.96 -2.08
C LEU A 77 9.66 -10.64 -1.74
N ARG A 78 10.76 -10.30 -2.41
CA ARG A 78 12.09 -10.81 -2.05
C ARG A 78 12.52 -10.17 -0.73
N TRP A 79 12.92 -10.98 0.24
CA TRP A 79 13.51 -10.48 1.49
C TRP A 79 14.89 -9.86 1.25
N ASN A 80 15.15 -8.70 1.86
CA ASN A 80 16.39 -7.93 1.71
C ASN A 80 17.02 -7.50 3.05
N GLY A 81 16.47 -7.95 4.18
CA GLY A 81 17.00 -7.67 5.53
C GLY A 81 16.08 -6.81 6.38
N TRP A 82 16.39 -6.71 7.67
CA TRP A 82 15.56 -6.02 8.67
C TRP A 82 15.84 -4.52 8.82
N GLN A 83 16.96 -4.03 8.27
CA GLN A 83 17.42 -2.67 8.54
C GLN A 83 16.44 -1.60 8.03
N GLY A 84 15.96 -1.73 6.79
CA GLY A 84 14.94 -0.83 6.23
C GLY A 84 13.64 -0.86 7.03
N PRO A 85 13.00 -2.05 7.20
CA PRO A 85 11.78 -2.20 8.01
C PRO A 85 11.91 -1.66 9.44
N ALA A 86 13.03 -1.94 10.13
CA ALA A 86 13.24 -1.46 11.50
C ALA A 86 13.34 0.08 11.57
N LEU A 87 14.00 0.71 10.60
CA LEU A 87 14.07 2.18 10.52
C LEU A 87 12.69 2.78 10.22
N ALA A 88 11.89 2.13 9.37
CA ALA A 88 10.53 2.53 9.08
C ALA A 88 9.64 2.45 10.33
N LEU A 89 9.74 1.38 11.12
CA LEU A 89 9.05 1.26 12.42
C LEU A 89 9.50 2.34 13.40
N LEU A 90 10.82 2.58 13.52
CA LEU A 90 11.36 3.60 14.40
C LEU A 90 10.82 5.00 14.05
N ALA A 91 10.69 5.30 12.76
CA ALA A 91 10.12 6.57 12.29
C ALA A 91 8.67 6.80 12.71
N THR A 92 7.92 5.74 13.05
CA THR A 92 6.52 5.86 13.49
C THR A 92 6.36 6.17 14.97
N LEU A 93 7.40 6.04 15.81
CA LEU A 93 7.28 6.25 17.25
C LEU A 93 6.70 7.63 17.64
N PRO A 94 7.09 8.75 17.02
CA PRO A 94 6.47 10.05 17.33
C PRO A 94 4.97 10.08 17.01
N CYS A 95 4.55 9.37 15.96
CA CYS A 95 3.14 9.25 15.60
C CYS A 95 2.37 8.43 16.64
N TRP A 96 2.91 7.29 17.09
CA TRP A 96 2.30 6.50 18.18
C TRP A 96 2.11 7.34 19.45
N LEU A 97 3.14 8.08 19.88
CA LEU A 97 3.06 8.95 21.06
C LEU A 97 2.04 10.08 20.88
N GLY A 98 2.02 10.71 19.71
CA GLY A 98 1.08 11.78 19.40
C GLY A 98 -0.37 11.30 19.37
N LEU A 99 -0.63 10.12 18.79
CA LEU A 99 -1.98 9.54 18.74
C LEU A 99 -2.44 9.06 20.12
N TRP A 100 -1.53 8.49 20.92
CA TRP A 100 -1.82 8.18 22.32
C TRP A 100 -2.26 9.43 23.10
N TRP A 101 -1.54 10.54 22.94
CA TRP A 101 -1.86 11.81 23.58
C TRP A 101 -3.22 12.38 23.14
N LEU A 102 -3.57 12.21 21.87
CA LEU A 102 -4.82 12.74 21.30
C LEU A 102 -6.06 11.91 21.66
N GLY A 103 -5.93 10.58 21.77
CA GLY A 103 -7.08 9.67 21.82
C GLY A 103 -7.14 8.71 23.01
N GLY A 104 -6.03 8.46 23.71
CA GLY A 104 -5.96 7.37 24.69
C GLY A 104 -6.14 5.99 24.04
N VAL A 105 -5.99 4.90 24.82
CA VAL A 105 -6.07 3.52 24.31
C VAL A 105 -7.54 3.11 24.14
N ASN A 106 -7.86 2.47 23.01
CA ASN A 106 -9.18 1.94 22.72
C ASN A 106 -9.47 0.68 23.58
N PRO A 107 -10.40 0.76 24.55
CA PRO A 107 -10.68 -0.36 25.45
C PRO A 107 -11.49 -1.48 24.79
N THR A 108 -12.10 -1.21 23.63
CA THR A 108 -12.95 -2.18 22.90
C THR A 108 -12.18 -2.94 21.82
N GLN A 109 -10.89 -2.66 21.67
CA GLN A 109 -10.10 -3.22 20.60
C GLN A 109 -9.80 -4.70 20.82
N ASN A 110 -9.93 -5.49 19.76
CA ASN A 110 -9.69 -6.92 19.80
C ASN A 110 -8.62 -7.35 18.78
N LEU A 111 -8.04 -8.52 19.02
CA LEU A 111 -6.94 -9.06 18.20
C LEU A 111 -7.35 -9.26 16.74
N LEU A 112 -8.60 -9.69 16.48
CA LEU A 112 -9.07 -9.90 15.11
C LEU A 112 -9.12 -8.58 14.33
N ALA A 113 -9.61 -7.51 14.95
CA ALA A 113 -9.62 -6.18 14.33
C ALA A 113 -8.20 -5.67 14.04
N LEU A 114 -7.27 -5.84 14.99
CA LEU A 114 -5.86 -5.45 14.80
C LEU A 114 -5.20 -6.26 13.68
N LEU A 115 -5.47 -7.55 13.60
CA LEU A 115 -4.93 -8.40 12.54
C LEU A 115 -5.51 -8.02 11.17
N MET A 116 -6.84 -7.83 11.08
CA MET A 116 -7.50 -7.53 9.81
C MET A 116 -7.15 -6.11 9.32
N LEU A 117 -7.45 -5.09 10.13
CA LEU A 117 -7.31 -3.68 9.77
C LEU A 117 -5.85 -3.19 9.86
N GLY A 118 -5.07 -3.74 10.78
CA GLY A 118 -3.69 -3.32 11.02
C GLY A 118 -2.65 -4.06 10.20
N VAL A 119 -2.92 -5.29 9.76
CA VAL A 119 -1.91 -6.16 9.14
C VAL A 119 -2.33 -6.69 7.78
N LEU A 120 -3.45 -7.42 7.70
CA LEU A 120 -3.82 -8.15 6.50
C LEU A 120 -4.30 -7.24 5.37
N PHE A 121 -5.13 -6.22 5.65
CA PHE A 121 -5.55 -5.27 4.62
C PHE A 121 -4.38 -4.39 4.15
N PRO A 122 -3.53 -3.83 5.04
CA PRO A 122 -2.31 -3.16 4.61
C PRO A 122 -1.40 -4.03 3.75
N LEU A 123 -1.26 -5.32 4.07
CA LEU A 123 -0.48 -6.26 3.26
C LEU A 123 -1.08 -6.44 1.86
N ALA A 124 -2.40 -6.63 1.75
CA ALA A 124 -3.08 -6.75 0.47
C ALA A 124 -2.89 -5.49 -0.38
N GLU A 125 -3.05 -4.30 0.22
CA GLU A 125 -2.82 -3.03 -0.45
C GLU A 125 -1.37 -2.84 -0.90
N GLU A 126 -0.37 -3.21 -0.08
CA GLU A 126 1.03 -3.14 -0.49
C GLU A 126 1.32 -4.08 -1.66
N ILE A 127 0.72 -5.29 -1.70
CA ILE A 127 0.88 -6.21 -2.85
C ILE A 127 0.23 -5.63 -4.11
N ILE A 128 -0.99 -5.09 -4.01
CA ILE A 128 -1.75 -4.56 -5.14
C ILE A 128 -1.12 -3.27 -5.67
N PHE A 129 -0.93 -2.26 -4.83
CA PHE A 129 -0.53 -0.93 -5.27
C PHE A 129 0.97 -0.77 -5.41
N ARG A 130 1.76 -1.27 -4.46
CA ARG A 130 3.24 -1.12 -4.49
C ARG A 130 3.88 -2.26 -5.26
N GLY A 131 3.45 -3.50 -5.01
CA GLY A 131 3.98 -4.68 -5.68
C GLY A 131 3.63 -4.67 -7.16
N PHE A 132 2.33 -4.74 -7.48
CA PHE A 132 1.86 -4.77 -8.86
C PHE A 132 1.83 -3.38 -9.51
N GLY A 133 1.23 -2.40 -8.85
CA GLY A 133 1.03 -1.07 -9.45
C GLY A 133 2.29 -0.24 -9.64
N PHE A 134 3.31 -0.45 -8.81
CA PHE A 134 4.56 0.31 -8.89
C PHE A 134 5.75 -0.55 -9.31
N ILE A 135 6.17 -1.53 -8.49
CA ILE A 135 7.41 -2.30 -8.71
C ILE A 135 7.30 -3.11 -10.00
N PHE A 136 6.20 -3.83 -10.21
CA PHE A 136 5.98 -4.61 -11.42
C PHE A 136 5.81 -3.70 -12.64
N ALA A 137 4.97 -2.65 -12.57
CA ALA A 137 4.82 -1.69 -13.66
C ALA A 137 6.17 -1.06 -14.09
N HIS A 138 6.99 -0.65 -13.13
CA HIS A 138 8.31 -0.06 -13.40
C HIS A 138 9.33 -1.08 -13.89
N ARG A 139 9.52 -2.20 -13.18
CA ARG A 139 10.64 -3.13 -13.43
C ARG A 139 10.33 -4.18 -14.50
N GLN A 140 9.07 -4.60 -14.60
CA GLN A 140 8.64 -5.61 -15.57
C GLN A 140 8.04 -4.97 -16.83
N GLN A 141 7.15 -3.97 -16.68
CA GLN A 141 6.55 -3.26 -17.82
C GLN A 141 7.36 -2.07 -18.32
N ARG A 142 8.48 -1.73 -17.66
CA ARG A 142 9.41 -0.65 -18.04
C ARG A 142 8.76 0.73 -18.09
N TRP A 143 7.72 0.98 -17.30
CA TRP A 143 7.20 2.32 -17.16
C TRP A 143 8.25 3.24 -16.54
N PRO A 144 8.32 4.53 -16.91
CA PRO A 144 9.11 5.51 -16.15
C PRO A 144 8.72 5.47 -14.67
N TRP A 145 9.71 5.56 -13.78
CA TRP A 145 9.49 5.45 -12.34
C TRP A 145 8.37 6.37 -11.84
N LEU A 146 8.42 7.65 -12.24
CA LEU A 146 7.45 8.65 -11.82
C LEU A 146 6.04 8.35 -12.34
N ALA A 147 5.92 7.84 -13.57
CA ALA A 147 4.63 7.46 -14.14
C ALA A 147 3.99 6.30 -13.36
N ALA A 148 4.77 5.25 -13.04
CA ALA A 148 4.29 4.15 -12.22
C ALA A 148 3.89 4.61 -10.81
N ALA A 149 4.70 5.46 -10.18
CA ALA A 149 4.41 6.01 -8.85
C ALA A 149 3.11 6.84 -8.85
N LEU A 150 2.92 7.72 -9.84
CA LEU A 150 1.74 8.59 -9.96
C LEU A 150 0.47 7.79 -10.24
N VAL A 151 0.51 6.84 -11.19
CA VAL A 151 -0.68 6.06 -11.57
C VAL A 151 -1.23 5.27 -10.37
N GLN A 152 -0.39 4.52 -9.66
CA GLN A 152 -0.88 3.78 -8.50
C GLN A 152 -1.31 4.72 -7.36
N ALA A 153 -0.62 5.85 -7.15
CA ALA A 153 -0.96 6.80 -6.10
C ALA A 153 -2.32 7.46 -6.35
N VAL A 154 -2.60 7.85 -7.59
CA VAL A 154 -3.88 8.45 -7.98
C VAL A 154 -5.01 7.45 -7.85
N ILE A 155 -4.83 6.20 -8.32
CA ILE A 155 -5.86 5.16 -8.19
C ILE A 155 -6.09 4.81 -6.71
N PHE A 156 -5.03 4.67 -5.92
CA PHE A 156 -5.12 4.41 -4.48
C PHE A 156 -5.87 5.53 -3.74
N GLY A 157 -5.57 6.79 -4.04
CA GLY A 157 -6.30 7.94 -3.52
C GLY A 157 -7.77 7.98 -3.99
N ALA A 158 -8.04 7.70 -5.26
CA ALA A 158 -9.39 7.75 -5.86
C ALA A 158 -10.33 6.70 -5.25
N ILE A 159 -9.80 5.52 -4.95
CA ILE A 159 -10.50 4.48 -4.23
C ILE A 159 -10.96 4.96 -2.84
N HIS A 160 -10.05 5.60 -2.09
CA HIS A 160 -10.36 6.09 -0.76
C HIS A 160 -11.30 7.29 -0.79
N TRP A 161 -11.17 8.13 -1.80
CA TRP A 161 -12.11 9.21 -2.08
C TRP A 161 -13.53 8.69 -2.29
N TRP A 162 -13.69 7.60 -3.05
CA TRP A 162 -14.98 6.96 -3.27
C TRP A 162 -15.57 6.38 -1.97
N SER A 163 -14.74 5.76 -1.13
CA SER A 163 -15.15 5.29 0.20
C SER A 163 -15.64 6.40 1.13
N PHE A 164 -15.27 7.66 0.85
CA PHE A 164 -15.75 8.87 1.53
C PHE A 164 -16.87 9.60 0.76
N GLY A 165 -17.59 8.88 -0.11
CA GLY A 165 -18.76 9.38 -0.84
C GLY A 165 -18.43 10.21 -2.09
N GLY A 166 -17.17 10.36 -2.45
CA GLY A 166 -16.74 11.01 -3.70
C GLY A 166 -17.04 12.52 -3.80
N GLY A 167 -17.55 13.15 -2.75
CA GLY A 167 -17.98 14.55 -2.78
C GLY A 167 -17.47 15.35 -1.58
N GLY A 168 -17.22 16.65 -1.79
CA GLY A 168 -16.89 17.58 -0.73
C GLY A 168 -15.42 17.60 -0.28
N GLY A 169 -15.12 18.51 0.64
CA GLY A 169 -13.75 18.80 1.07
C GLY A 169 -13.07 17.62 1.78
N MET A 170 -13.81 16.86 2.60
CA MET A 170 -13.26 15.72 3.34
C MET A 170 -12.81 14.59 2.39
N ALA A 171 -13.65 14.21 1.42
CA ALA A 171 -13.27 13.20 0.44
C ALA A 171 -12.04 13.64 -0.36
N LEU A 172 -11.98 14.91 -0.79
CA LEU A 172 -10.82 15.45 -1.52
C LEU A 172 -9.55 15.48 -0.66
N GLN A 173 -9.67 15.75 0.62
CA GLN A 173 -8.56 15.69 1.55
C GLN A 173 -8.05 14.25 1.70
N VAL A 174 -8.95 13.27 1.83
CA VAL A 174 -8.61 11.84 1.87
C VAL A 174 -7.92 11.41 0.57
N PHE A 175 -8.45 11.82 -0.59
CA PHE A 175 -7.79 11.61 -1.89
C PHE A 175 -6.33 12.09 -1.87
N ALA A 176 -6.12 13.34 -1.47
CA ALA A 176 -4.81 13.98 -1.51
C ALA A 176 -3.82 13.32 -0.53
N ILE A 177 -4.21 13.13 0.74
CA ILE A 177 -3.33 12.54 1.76
C ILE A 177 -2.97 11.10 1.41
N THR A 178 -3.96 10.30 0.99
CA THR A 178 -3.74 8.90 0.61
C THR A 178 -2.89 8.79 -0.65
N GLY A 179 -3.12 9.66 -1.65
CA GLY A 179 -2.29 9.73 -2.85
C GLY A 179 -0.84 10.13 -2.54
N ILE A 180 -0.63 11.15 -1.70
CA ILE A 180 0.71 11.54 -1.21
C ILE A 180 1.36 10.35 -0.50
N GLY A 181 0.62 9.66 0.37
CA GLY A 181 1.07 8.42 0.99
C GLY A 181 1.57 7.41 -0.04
N GLY A 182 0.76 7.12 -1.06
CA GLY A 182 1.12 6.24 -2.17
C GLY A 182 2.44 6.60 -2.85
N LEU A 183 2.71 7.90 -3.07
CA LEU A 183 3.98 8.37 -3.62
C LEU A 183 5.15 8.15 -2.66
N VAL A 184 4.94 8.42 -1.36
CA VAL A 184 5.95 8.20 -0.32
C VAL A 184 6.31 6.73 -0.20
N PHE A 185 5.32 5.82 -0.22
CA PHE A 185 5.55 4.38 -0.20
C PHE A 185 6.35 3.92 -1.43
N ALA A 186 5.98 4.39 -2.64
CA ALA A 186 6.73 4.08 -3.86
C ALA A 186 8.19 4.58 -3.79
N TRP A 187 8.43 5.75 -3.22
CA TRP A 187 9.80 6.25 -2.98
C TRP A 187 10.53 5.38 -1.95
N LEU A 188 9.89 4.99 -0.86
CA LEU A 188 10.49 4.10 0.12
C LEU A 188 10.89 2.75 -0.48
N ASN A 189 10.07 2.19 -1.37
CA ASN A 189 10.42 0.98 -2.10
C ASN A 189 11.68 1.16 -2.96
N THR A 190 11.90 2.32 -3.60
CA THR A 190 13.13 2.53 -4.41
C THR A 190 14.39 2.68 -3.56
N LEU A 191 14.26 3.25 -2.37
CA LEU A 191 15.35 3.32 -1.41
C LEU A 191 15.72 1.94 -0.88
N ASP A 192 14.75 1.04 -0.77
CA ASP A 192 14.91 -0.29 -0.18
C ASP A 192 14.88 -1.44 -1.22
N ASP A 193 15.63 -1.25 -2.30
CA ASP A 193 15.89 -2.25 -3.35
C ASP A 193 14.64 -2.84 -4.03
N TYR A 194 13.61 -2.01 -4.18
CA TYR A 194 12.32 -2.37 -4.76
C TYR A 194 11.67 -3.57 -4.06
N THR A 195 11.72 -3.59 -2.74
CA THR A 195 10.99 -4.55 -1.90
C THR A 195 9.86 -3.87 -1.14
N LEU A 196 8.88 -4.65 -0.70
CA LEU A 196 7.72 -4.14 0.04
C LEU A 196 8.01 -3.87 1.51
N TRP A 197 9.04 -4.47 2.09
CA TRP A 197 9.13 -4.64 3.55
C TRP A 197 9.20 -3.35 4.35
N SER A 198 9.97 -2.35 3.88
CA SER A 198 10.00 -1.03 4.54
C SER A 198 8.65 -0.30 4.44
N GLY A 199 7.99 -0.39 3.29
CA GLY A 199 6.64 0.15 3.08
C GLY A 199 5.62 -0.57 3.95
N LEU A 200 5.58 -1.90 3.92
CA LEU A 200 4.70 -2.71 4.73
C LEU A 200 4.86 -2.43 6.23
N ALA A 201 6.09 -2.35 6.73
CA ALA A 201 6.34 -2.05 8.14
C ALA A 201 5.79 -0.68 8.54
N LEU A 202 6.04 0.36 7.72
CA LEU A 202 5.46 1.69 7.92
C LEU A 202 3.93 1.63 7.90
N HIS A 203 3.36 0.98 6.89
CA HIS A 203 1.91 0.94 6.66
C HIS A 203 1.17 0.20 7.78
N VAL A 204 1.68 -0.96 8.19
CA VAL A 204 1.17 -1.74 9.32
C VAL A 204 1.27 -0.95 10.61
N SER A 205 2.42 -0.31 10.88
CA SER A 205 2.59 0.46 12.12
C SER A 205 1.62 1.64 12.20
N LEU A 206 1.44 2.40 11.11
CA LEU A 206 0.51 3.53 11.09
C LEU A 206 -0.96 3.07 11.25
N ASN A 207 -1.36 1.95 10.61
CA ASN A 207 -2.71 1.41 10.79
C ASN A 207 -2.91 0.82 12.19
N LEU A 208 -1.92 0.15 12.76
CA LEU A 208 -2.00 -0.34 14.13
C LEU A 208 -2.13 0.82 15.12
N ALA A 209 -1.33 1.89 14.97
CA ALA A 209 -1.44 3.08 15.82
C ALA A 209 -2.86 3.65 15.79
N TRP A 210 -3.42 3.75 14.59
CA TRP A 210 -4.80 4.21 14.39
C TRP A 210 -5.85 3.35 15.10
N ASN A 211 -5.67 2.03 15.01
CA ASN A 211 -6.61 1.07 15.55
C ASN A 211 -6.49 0.88 17.07
N VAL A 212 -5.30 1.12 17.63
CA VAL A 212 -5.03 1.01 19.07
C VAL A 212 -5.55 2.22 19.85
N PHE A 213 -5.59 3.42 19.25
CA PHE A 213 -6.01 4.64 19.96
C PHE A 213 -7.42 5.09 19.57
N VAL A 214 -8.16 5.71 20.51
CA VAL A 214 -9.51 6.21 20.25
C VAL A 214 -9.43 7.54 19.48
N ILE A 215 -9.44 7.46 18.16
CA ILE A 215 -9.42 8.64 17.30
C ILE A 215 -10.80 8.80 16.66
N THR A 216 -11.50 9.88 17.01
CA THR A 216 -12.78 10.21 16.34
C THR A 216 -12.53 10.43 14.85
N GLU A 217 -13.50 10.12 13.99
CA GLU A 217 -13.37 10.35 12.53
C GLU A 217 -12.95 11.79 12.19
N ALA A 218 -13.44 12.78 12.93
CA ALA A 218 -13.06 14.18 12.77
C ALA A 218 -11.59 14.44 13.12
N THR A 219 -11.08 13.88 14.21
CA THR A 219 -9.66 13.97 14.60
C THR A 219 -8.78 13.21 13.62
N ALA A 220 -9.28 12.08 13.15
CA ALA A 220 -8.67 11.16 12.21
C ALA A 220 -8.35 11.81 10.87
N VAL A 221 -9.33 12.49 10.27
CA VAL A 221 -9.12 13.29 9.06
C VAL A 221 -8.61 14.69 9.36
N GLY A 222 -8.51 15.06 10.65
CA GLY A 222 -8.00 16.34 11.10
C GLY A 222 -6.50 16.54 10.83
N TRP A 223 -6.09 17.81 10.86
CA TRP A 223 -4.70 18.21 10.66
C TRP A 223 -3.70 17.59 11.66
N PRO A 224 -4.00 17.47 12.98
CA PRO A 224 -3.04 16.88 13.92
C PRO A 224 -2.66 15.43 13.56
N ALA A 225 -3.63 14.54 13.35
CA ALA A 225 -3.36 13.15 12.97
C ALA A 225 -2.75 13.04 11.58
N THR A 226 -3.10 13.95 10.66
CA THR A 226 -2.51 14.02 9.32
C THR A 226 -1.03 14.39 9.38
N VAL A 227 -0.67 15.42 10.13
CA VAL A 227 0.73 15.87 10.30
C VAL A 227 1.56 14.76 10.94
N LEU A 228 1.06 14.07 11.96
CA LEU A 228 1.76 12.95 12.58
C LEU A 228 2.09 11.82 11.59
N ARG A 229 1.12 11.42 10.76
CA ARG A 229 1.30 10.37 9.74
C ARG A 229 2.26 10.80 8.63
N LEU A 230 2.10 12.01 8.10
CA LEU A 230 2.99 12.53 7.05
C LEU A 230 4.42 12.73 7.57
N SER A 231 4.57 13.16 8.82
CA SER A 231 5.88 13.31 9.47
C SER A 231 6.55 11.96 9.67
N ALA A 232 5.81 10.94 10.13
CA ALA A 232 6.33 9.57 10.26
C ALA A 232 6.77 9.00 8.89
N ALA A 233 5.97 9.22 7.85
CA ALA A 233 6.31 8.78 6.50
C ALA A 233 7.56 9.50 5.94
N GLY A 234 7.67 10.82 6.16
CA GLY A 234 8.86 11.61 5.79
C GLY A 234 10.11 11.20 6.57
N LEU A 235 9.97 10.95 7.88
CA LEU A 235 11.04 10.42 8.73
C LEU A 235 11.51 9.05 8.24
N ALA A 236 10.60 8.15 7.87
CA ALA A 236 10.94 6.82 7.35
C ALA A 236 11.78 6.93 6.07
N VAL A 237 11.36 7.76 5.12
CA VAL A 237 12.14 8.05 3.90
C VAL A 237 13.53 8.60 4.26
N GLY A 238 13.59 9.59 5.15
CA GLY A 238 14.85 10.21 5.56
C GLY A 238 15.83 9.24 6.21
N LEU A 239 15.35 8.41 7.14
CA LEU A 239 16.18 7.42 7.85
C LEU A 239 16.69 6.32 6.91
N VAL A 240 15.81 5.73 6.09
CA VAL A 240 16.20 4.68 5.14
C VAL A 240 17.16 5.23 4.09
N TRP A 241 16.91 6.44 3.57
CA TRP A 241 17.83 7.11 2.65
C TRP A 241 19.21 7.36 3.28
N ALA A 242 19.27 7.86 4.50
CA ALA A 242 20.52 8.15 5.20
C ALA A 242 21.32 6.86 5.44
N TRP A 243 20.63 5.79 5.86
CA TRP A 243 21.23 4.47 6.03
C TRP A 243 21.81 3.92 4.72
N GLN A 244 21.04 3.95 3.63
CA GLN A 244 21.50 3.48 2.32
C GLN A 244 22.71 4.28 1.81
N ARG A 245 22.73 5.60 2.03
CA ARG A 245 23.89 6.44 1.69
C ARG A 245 25.13 6.03 2.48
N ARG A 246 25.01 5.78 3.79
CA ARG A 246 26.12 5.33 4.63
C ARG A 246 26.64 3.96 4.18
N ARG A 247 25.74 3.00 3.95
CA ARG A 247 26.09 1.66 3.47
C ARG A 247 26.87 1.68 2.16
N LYS A 248 26.41 2.48 1.18
CA LYS A 248 27.11 2.63 -0.12
C LYS A 248 28.51 3.23 0.04
N ARG A 249 28.68 4.22 0.93
CA ARG A 249 29.99 4.81 1.24
C ARG A 249 30.93 3.79 1.87
N SER A 250 30.46 3.00 2.84
CA SER A 250 31.29 1.96 3.47
C SER A 250 31.76 0.90 2.48
N LEU A 251 30.91 0.50 1.53
CA LEU A 251 31.28 -0.46 0.47
C LEU A 251 32.26 0.12 -0.57
N ALA A 252 32.31 1.43 -0.75
CA ALA A 252 33.25 2.07 -1.67
C ALA A 252 34.65 2.29 -1.06
N LEU A 253 34.76 2.17 0.27
CA LEU A 253 36.00 2.33 1.03
C LEU A 253 36.66 0.99 1.41
N ALA A 254 35.96 -0.12 1.17
CA ALA A 254 36.43 -1.48 1.39
C ALA A 254 36.92 -2.09 0.08
#